data_AF-A0A961X2Q1-F1
#
_entry.id   AF-A0A961X2Q1-F1
#
_cell.length_a   1.000
_cell.length_b   1.000
_cell.length_c   1.000
_cell.angle_alpha   90.00
_cell.angle_beta   90.00
_cell.angle_gamma   90.00
#
_symmetry.space_group_name_H-M   'P 1'
#
loop_
_entity.id
_entity.type
_entity.pdbx_description
1 polymer ?
#
loop_
_entity_poly.entity_id
_entity_poly.type
_entity_poly.pdbx_seq_one_letter_code
_entity_poly.pdbx_strand_id
1 'polypeptide(L)'
;PMPRWVFIIVAEVTFAGLILLWIRRATDPVMRKISDWDDHIGTWLLFLAMLTGCFALQASNDVLRAIHMLSVEVLMIYFPFSRLMHAFTFVLSRSYTGATYGRRGVTP
;
A
#
# COMPACT_ATOMS: atom_id res chain seq x y z
N PRO A 1 6.39 20.94 8.66
CA PRO A 1 5.08 20.51 8.10
C PRO A 1 5.21 20.45 6.57
N MET A 2 4.69 19.39 5.93
CA MET A 2 4.75 19.24 4.48
C MET A 2 3.84 20.29 3.79
N PRO A 3 4.22 20.86 2.64
CA PRO A 3 3.34 21.74 1.88
C PRO A 3 2.07 21.01 1.41
N ARG A 4 0.91 21.68 1.48
CA ARG A 4 -0.39 21.10 1.11
C ARG A 4 -0.43 20.57 -0.34
N TRP A 5 0.25 21.25 -1.26
CA TRP A 5 0.30 20.82 -2.66
C TRP A 5 1.03 19.48 -2.84
N VAL A 6 2.08 19.22 -2.06
CA VAL A 6 2.80 17.93 -2.09
C VAL A 6 1.86 16.82 -1.64
N PHE A 7 1.11 17.05 -0.56
CA PHE A 7 0.11 16.09 -0.09
C PHE A 7 -0.92 15.75 -1.19
N ILE A 8 -1.48 16.78 -1.85
CA ILE A 8 -2.49 16.59 -2.90
C ILE A 8 -1.94 15.75 -4.05
N ILE A 9 -0.76 16.10 -4.58
CA ILE A 9 -0.15 15.37 -5.69
C ILE A 9 0.11 13.91 -5.30
N VAL A 10 0.69 13.67 -4.12
CA VAL A 10 0.99 12.30 -3.66
C VAL A 10 -0.29 11.51 -3.47
N ALA A 11 -1.34 12.09 -2.88
CA ALA A 11 -2.62 11.43 -2.69
C ALA A 11 -3.27 11.05 -4.02
N GLU A 12 -3.35 11.99 -4.98
CA GLU A 12 -3.92 11.76 -6.31
C GLU A 12 -3.20 10.65 -7.07
N VAL A 13 -1.86 10.69 -7.11
CA VAL A 13 -1.04 9.66 -7.77
C VAL A 13 -1.25 8.30 -7.10
N THR A 14 -1.34 8.27 -5.77
CA THR A 14 -1.52 7.01 -5.04
C THR A 14 -2.92 6.44 -5.26
N PHE A 15 -3.97 7.26 -5.25
CA PHE A 15 -5.33 6.81 -5.57
C PHE A 15 -5.43 6.29 -7.00
N ALA A 16 -4.88 7.02 -7.97
CA ALA A 16 -4.84 6.58 -9.36
C ALA A 16 -4.11 5.24 -9.49
N GLY A 17 -2.96 5.07 -8.83
CA GLY A 17 -2.20 3.83 -8.81
C GLY A 17 -2.99 2.65 -8.24
N LEU A 18 -3.66 2.83 -7.09
CA LEU A 18 -4.47 1.78 -6.46
C LEU A 18 -5.68 1.38 -7.32
N ILE A 19 -6.36 2.36 -7.90
CA ILE A 19 -7.50 2.13 -8.79
C ILE A 19 -7.04 1.38 -10.04
N LEU A 20 -5.95 1.82 -10.69
CA LEU A 20 -5.40 1.16 -11.88
C LEU A 20 -4.93 -0.27 -11.58
N LEU A 21 -4.27 -0.50 -10.43
CA LEU A 21 -3.85 -1.83 -10.00
C LEU A 21 -5.07 -2.74 -9.81
N TRP A 22 -6.11 -2.25 -9.15
CA TRP A 22 -7.32 -3.02 -8.91
C TRP A 22 -8.08 -3.32 -10.21
N ILE A 23 -8.22 -2.33 -11.10
CA ILE A 23 -8.80 -2.51 -12.44
C ILE A 23 -8.02 -3.58 -13.20
N ARG A 24 -6.69 -3.47 -13.29
CA ARG A 24 -5.85 -4.46 -13.97
C ARG A 24 -6.08 -5.85 -13.42
N ARG A 25 -6.18 -6.01 -12.09
CA ARG A 25 -6.45 -7.29 -11.45
C ARG A 25 -7.84 -7.85 -11.79
N ALA A 26 -8.84 -6.98 -11.93
CA ALA A 26 -10.20 -7.38 -12.28
C ALA A 26 -10.38 -7.70 -13.77
N THR A 27 -9.68 -6.98 -14.66
CA THR A 27 -9.86 -7.10 -16.12
C THR A 27 -8.90 -8.09 -16.78
N ASP A 28 -7.68 -8.25 -16.24
CA ASP A 28 -6.70 -9.17 -16.82
C ASP A 28 -7.05 -10.63 -16.48
N PRO A 29 -7.28 -11.49 -17.49
CA PRO A 29 -7.74 -12.87 -17.27
C PRO A 29 -6.69 -13.76 -16.61
N VAL A 30 -5.40 -13.40 -16.71
CA VAL A 30 -4.30 -14.12 -16.07
C VAL A 30 -4.22 -13.70 -14.60
N MET A 31 -4.24 -12.39 -14.33
CA MET A 31 -4.18 -11.86 -12.96
C MET A 31 -5.34 -12.36 -12.11
N ARG A 32 -6.55 -12.42 -12.67
CA ARG A 32 -7.73 -12.94 -11.95
C ARG A 32 -7.59 -14.41 -11.53
N LYS A 33 -6.77 -15.21 -12.24
CA LYS A 33 -6.55 -16.63 -11.91
C LYS A 33 -5.49 -16.84 -10.84
N ILE A 34 -4.58 -15.89 -10.64
CA ILE A 34 -3.46 -15.99 -9.69
C ILE A 34 -3.59 -15.06 -8.47
N SER A 35 -4.57 -14.15 -8.49
CA SER A 35 -4.84 -13.23 -7.40
C SER A 35 -5.66 -13.93 -6.33
N ASP A 36 -5.24 -13.76 -5.08
CA ASP A 36 -5.95 -14.29 -3.91
C ASP A 36 -6.85 -13.23 -3.25
N TRP A 37 -7.55 -13.62 -2.18
CA TRP A 37 -8.32 -12.69 -1.36
C TRP A 37 -7.44 -11.63 -0.68
N ASP A 38 -6.25 -12.02 -0.22
CA ASP A 38 -5.28 -11.14 0.44
C ASP A 38 -4.89 -9.93 -0.42
N ASP A 39 -4.76 -10.18 -1.72
CA ASP A 39 -4.46 -9.20 -2.75
C ASP A 39 -5.54 -8.10 -2.83
N HIS A 40 -6.81 -8.49 -2.80
CA HIS A 40 -7.94 -7.56 -2.83
C HIS A 40 -8.14 -6.84 -1.50
N ILE A 41 -8.06 -7.56 -0.38
CA ILE A 41 -8.22 -7.01 0.96
C ILE A 41 -7.15 -5.95 1.22
N GLY A 42 -5.88 -6.25 0.98
CA GLY A 42 -4.78 -5.30 1.17
C GLY A 42 -4.94 -4.03 0.34
N THR A 43 -5.41 -4.16 -0.92
CA THR A 43 -5.64 -3.00 -1.81
C THR A 43 -6.74 -2.09 -1.25
N TRP A 44 -7.87 -2.66 -0.83
CA TRP A 44 -8.99 -1.88 -0.30
C TRP A 44 -8.71 -1.31 1.10
N LEU A 45 -8.02 -2.06 1.94
CA LEU A 45 -7.65 -1.61 3.29
C LEU A 45 -6.74 -0.38 3.21
N LEU A 46 -5.74 -0.41 2.33
CA LEU A 46 -4.86 0.73 2.08
C LEU A 46 -5.62 1.91 1.47
N PHE A 47 -6.49 1.66 0.49
CA PHE A 47 -7.33 2.69 -0.12
C PHE A 47 -8.21 3.40 0.92
N LEU A 48 -8.88 2.65 1.79
CA LEU A 48 -9.77 3.18 2.83
C LEU A 48 -9.00 3.97 3.90
N ALA A 49 -7.84 3.48 4.33
CA ALA A 49 -6.98 4.21 5.26
C ALA A 49 -6.55 5.57 4.69
N MET A 50 -6.24 5.61 3.38
CA MET A 50 -5.85 6.84 2.71
C MET A 50 -7.04 7.78 2.47
N LEU A 51 -8.20 7.25 2.11
CA LEU A 51 -9.44 8.00 1.92
C LEU A 51 -9.91 8.67 3.22
N THR A 52 -9.93 7.92 4.32
CA THR A 52 -10.28 8.47 5.63
C THR A 52 -9.27 9.51 6.10
N GLY A 53 -7.99 9.37 5.75
CA GLY A 53 -6.96 10.37 6.01
C GLY A 53 -7.21 11.69 5.28
N CYS A 54 -7.67 11.62 4.02
CA CYS A 54 -8.06 12.80 3.25
C CYS A 54 -9.28 13.50 3.87
N PHE A 55 -10.26 12.75 4.38
CA PHE A 55 -11.40 13.33 5.08
C PHE A 55 -11.02 13.91 6.44
N ALA A 56 -10.08 13.30 7.16
CA ALA A 56 -9.58 13.79 8.45
C ALA A 56 -8.81 15.12 8.35
N LEU A 57 -8.44 15.58 7.14
CA LEU A 57 -7.88 16.92 6.94
C LEU A 57 -8.88 18.05 7.24
N GLN A 58 -10.18 17.74 7.28
CA GLN A 58 -11.18 18.64 7.86
C GLN A 58 -10.95 18.67 9.39
N ALA A 59 -10.03 19.54 9.81
CA ALA A 59 -9.41 19.57 11.14
C ALA A 59 -10.40 19.72 12.32
N SER A 60 -11.67 20.02 12.07
CA SER A 60 -12.70 20.28 13.09
C SER A 60 -13.59 19.07 13.41
N ASN A 61 -13.36 17.89 12.81
CA ASN A 61 -14.23 16.74 13.03
C ASN A 61 -13.49 15.58 13.72
N ASP A 62 -13.71 15.46 15.03
CA ASP A 62 -13.12 14.40 15.86
C ASP A 62 -13.54 12.99 15.42
N VAL A 63 -14.76 12.84 14.90
CA VAL A 63 -15.26 11.55 14.40
C VAL A 63 -14.47 11.10 13.18
N LEU A 64 -14.16 12.01 12.24
CA LEU A 64 -13.35 11.66 11.07
C LEU A 64 -11.92 11.28 11.45
N ARG A 65 -11.32 11.96 12.44
CA ARG A 65 -10.01 11.58 12.99
C ARG A 65 -10.05 10.20 13.65
N ALA A 66 -11.07 9.92 14.46
CA ALA A 66 -11.23 8.62 15.11
C ALA A 66 -11.39 7.50 14.08
N ILE A 67 -12.21 7.70 13.03
CA ILE A 67 -12.38 6.74 11.93
C ILE A 67 -11.05 6.50 11.21
N HIS A 68 -10.29 7.56 10.92
CA HIS A 68 -8.98 7.41 10.29
C HIS A 68 -8.01 6.61 11.19
N MET A 69 -7.90 6.96 12.48
CA MET A 69 -7.05 6.22 13.42
C MET A 69 -7.44 4.73 13.48
N LEU A 70 -8.72 4.43 13.61
CA LEU A 70 -9.22 3.05 13.62
C LEU A 70 -8.89 2.31 12.30
N SER A 71 -9.04 2.99 11.15
CA SER A 71 -8.69 2.38 9.86
C SER A 71 -7.19 2.05 9.76
N VAL A 72 -6.33 2.90 10.34
CA VAL A 72 -4.88 2.68 10.38
C VAL A 72 -4.53 1.55 11.35
N GLU A 73 -5.17 1.46 12.50
CA GLU A 73 -4.96 0.35 13.45
C GLU A 73 -5.32 -0.99 12.83
N VAL A 74 -6.46 -1.09 12.13
CA VAL A 74 -6.83 -2.31 11.39
C VAL A 74 -5.80 -2.62 10.31
N LEU A 75 -5.32 -1.61 9.56
CA LEU A 75 -4.24 -1.78 8.59
C LEU A 75 -2.97 -2.32 9.25
N MET A 76 -2.57 -1.80 10.42
CA MET A 76 -1.36 -2.24 11.12
C MET A 76 -1.47 -3.64 11.70
N ILE A 77 -2.65 -4.07 12.15
CA ILE A 77 -2.88 -5.47 12.57
C ILE A 77 -2.75 -6.41 11.37
N TYR A 78 -3.28 -6.02 10.21
CA TYR A 78 -3.25 -6.83 9.00
C TYR A 78 -1.89 -6.83 8.28
N PHE A 79 -1.16 -5.72 8.36
CA PHE A 79 0.10 -5.48 7.67
C PHE A 79 1.11 -6.64 7.81
N PRO A 80 1.48 -7.13 9.02
CA PRO A 80 2.48 -8.19 9.21
C PRO A 80 2.11 -9.55 8.63
N PHE A 81 0.82 -9.81 8.36
CA PHE A 81 0.31 -11.11 7.97
C PHE A 81 -0.16 -11.16 6.51
N SER A 82 0.10 -10.09 5.74
CA SER A 82 -0.38 -9.95 4.36
C SER A 82 0.76 -9.75 3.36
N ARG A 83 0.43 -9.75 2.07
CA ARG A 83 1.35 -9.39 0.98
C ARG A 83 1.86 -7.95 1.07
N LEU A 84 1.29 -7.09 1.94
CA LEU A 84 1.80 -5.74 2.22
C LEU A 84 3.17 -5.75 2.89
N MET A 85 3.57 -6.87 3.53
CA MET A 85 4.88 -6.96 4.17
C MET A 85 6.08 -6.74 3.25
N HIS A 86 5.90 -6.85 1.93
CA HIS A 86 6.94 -6.49 0.98
C HIS A 86 7.44 -5.05 1.19
N ALA A 87 6.62 -4.13 1.71
CA ALA A 87 7.05 -2.77 2.04
C ALA A 87 8.20 -2.76 3.07
N PHE A 88 8.27 -3.74 3.97
CA PHE A 88 9.38 -3.91 4.91
C PHE A 88 10.43 -4.90 4.40
N THR A 89 10.01 -6.05 3.85
CA THR A 89 10.92 -7.14 3.49
C THR A 89 11.63 -6.94 2.14
N PHE A 90 11.20 -5.99 1.30
CA PHE A 90 11.81 -5.72 -0.01
C PHE A 90 13.31 -5.41 0.08
N VAL A 91 13.71 -4.49 0.96
CA VAL A 91 15.12 -4.06 1.06
C VAL A 91 16.00 -5.20 1.60
N LEU A 92 15.48 -5.95 2.59
CA LEU A 92 16.19 -7.09 3.18
C LEU A 92 16.34 -8.24 2.18
N SER A 93 15.26 -8.60 1.47
CA SER A 93 15.29 -9.65 0.45
C SER A 93 16.21 -9.30 -0.72
N ARG A 94 16.16 -8.05 -1.22
CA ARG A 94 17.05 -7.58 -2.29
C ARG A 94 18.52 -7.57 -1.88
N SER A 95 18.84 -7.06 -0.69
CA SER A 95 20.23 -7.02 -0.19
C SER A 95 20.81 -8.41 0.03
N TYR A 96 20.06 -9.32 0.66
CA TYR A 96 20.48 -10.71 0.84
C TYR A 96 20.72 -11.43 -0.49
N THR A 97 19.80 -11.26 -1.43
CA THR A 97 19.88 -11.88 -2.76
C THR A 97 21.07 -11.32 -3.53
N GLY A 98 21.27 -10.00 -3.53
CA GLY A 98 22.40 -9.35 -4.18
C GLY A 98 23.74 -9.81 -3.60
N ALA A 99 23.88 -9.88 -2.28
CA ALA A 99 25.10 -10.38 -1.64
C ALA A 99 25.39 -11.84 -2.01
N THR A 100 24.36 -12.68 -2.11
CA THR A 100 24.52 -14.10 -2.46
C THR A 100 24.96 -14.30 -3.91
N TYR A 101 24.37 -13.57 -4.85
CA TYR A 101 24.78 -13.62 -6.26
C TYR A 101 26.14 -12.98 -6.51
N GLY A 102 26.46 -11.87 -5.82
CA GLY A 102 27.78 -11.25 -5.88
C GLY A 102 28.89 -12.20 -5.44
N ARG A 103 28.67 -12.99 -4.38
CA ARG A 103 29.61 -14.04 -3.94
C ARG A 103 29.83 -15.15 -4.98
N ARG A 104 28.91 -15.32 -5.94
CA ARG A 104 29.01 -16.30 -7.03
C ARG A 104 29.56 -15.71 -8.32
N GLY A 105 30.00 -14.45 -8.31
CA GLY A 105 30.53 -13.77 -9.50
C GLY A 105 29.48 -13.47 -10.56
N VAL A 106 28.19 -13.51 -10.22
CA VAL A 106 27.12 -13.15 -11.13
C VAL A 106 27.10 -11.63 -11.26
N THR A 107 27.50 -11.12 -12.43
CA THR A 107 27.40 -9.70 -12.76
C THR A 107 25.97 -9.38 -13.21
N PRO A 108 25.38 -8.26 -12.75
CA PRO A 108 24.05 -7.82 -13.18
C PRO A 108 23.99 -7.51 -14.68
#